data_AF-A0A6H0SEZ4-F1
#
_entry.id   AF-A0A6H0SEZ4-F1
#
_cell.length_a   1.000
_cell.length_b   1.000
_cell.length_c   1.000
_cell.angle_alpha   90.00
_cell.angle_beta   90.00
_cell.angle_gamma   90.00
#
_symmetry.space_group_name_H-M   'P 1'
#
loop_
_entity.id
_entity.type
_entity.pdbx_description
1 polymer ?
#
loop_
_entity_poly.entity_id
_entity_poly.type
_entity_poly.pdbx_seq_one_letter_code
_entity_poly.pdbx_strand_id
1 'polypeptide(L)'
;MPSGPAVRSPARLTSGETAAASRNWVAPSAAEAEPAACGAADSASAVQADSADAAAAAAAVDTTVAELGGLDILVNNAGVASGALIEDFALEEFDRIVNINVRGVFAASKAAVPHLGKGGRIINIGSVNADRVPVPAFSVYALSKAAVAGFTRGLARELGPRGITVNNVQPGPIATDMNPADGPLADQMTPLLAVGHYGHTSDVASAVAFLASPDAGYITGIALNVDGGFLI
;
A
#
# COMPACT_ATOMS: atom_id res chain seq x y z
N MET A 1 -41.30 14.21 21.91
CA MET A 1 -39.98 14.05 22.56
C MET A 1 -39.24 12.93 21.83
N PRO A 2 -37.93 13.08 21.61
CA PRO A 2 -37.32 12.86 20.30
C PRO A 2 -36.92 11.41 20.03
N SER A 3 -37.04 11.05 18.75
CA SER A 3 -36.51 9.88 18.06
C SER A 3 -35.02 9.68 18.32
N GLY A 4 -34.63 8.47 18.70
CA GLY A 4 -33.22 8.08 18.86
C GLY A 4 -32.45 8.14 17.53
N PRO A 5 -31.13 8.40 17.56
CA PRO A 5 -30.32 8.44 16.36
C PRO A 5 -30.24 7.05 15.74
N ALA A 6 -30.61 6.95 14.47
CA ALA A 6 -30.42 5.76 13.66
C ALA A 6 -28.94 5.40 13.62
N VAL A 7 -28.59 4.22 14.12
CA VAL A 7 -27.30 3.57 13.91
C VAL A 7 -27.14 3.40 12.40
N ARG A 8 -26.31 4.24 11.78
CA ARG A 8 -25.95 4.09 10.36
C ARG A 8 -25.06 2.87 10.24
N SER A 9 -25.52 1.89 9.46
CA SER A 9 -24.79 0.69 9.09
C SER A 9 -23.40 1.04 8.52
N PRO A 10 -22.34 0.29 8.85
CA PRO A 10 -21.09 0.39 8.09
C PRO A 10 -21.37 0.06 6.63
N ALA A 11 -21.00 0.96 5.73
CA ALA A 11 -21.15 0.77 4.29
C ALA A 11 -20.20 -0.35 3.87
N ARG A 12 -20.77 -1.38 3.23
CA ARG A 12 -20.02 -2.50 2.65
C ARG A 12 -19.62 -2.06 1.23
N LEU A 13 -18.35 -1.76 1.01
CA LEU A 13 -17.82 -1.27 -0.27
C LEU A 13 -17.27 -2.44 -1.09
N THR A 14 -17.43 -2.37 -2.42
CA THR A 14 -17.05 -3.41 -3.37
C THR A 14 -15.78 -3.02 -4.14
N SER A 15 -15.11 -3.99 -4.75
CA SER A 15 -13.82 -3.84 -5.45
C SER A 15 -13.77 -2.59 -6.35
N GLY A 16 -12.84 -1.67 -6.04
CA GLY A 16 -12.60 -0.43 -6.80
C GLY A 16 -12.71 0.88 -6.00
N GLU A 17 -13.03 0.82 -4.70
CA GLU A 17 -13.32 2.00 -3.88
C GLU A 17 -12.30 2.20 -2.75
N THR A 18 -11.66 3.36 -2.72
CA THR A 18 -10.59 3.72 -1.78
C THR A 18 -11.11 4.57 -0.64
N ALA A 19 -11.05 4.06 0.59
CA ALA A 19 -11.47 4.80 1.80
C ALA A 19 -10.25 5.39 2.52
N ALA A 20 -10.33 6.67 2.89
CA ALA A 20 -9.48 7.38 3.84
C ALA A 20 -10.15 7.37 5.23
N ALA A 21 -9.39 7.26 6.33
CA ALA A 21 -9.86 7.32 7.71
C ALA A 21 -8.91 8.23 8.50
N SER A 22 -9.40 9.34 9.08
CA SER A 22 -8.58 10.39 9.74
C SER A 22 -7.84 9.89 11.02
N ARG A 23 -6.69 10.44 11.43
CA ARG A 23 -5.94 11.66 11.01
C ARG A 23 -5.43 11.56 9.56
N ASN A 24 -5.87 12.52 8.76
CA ASN A 24 -6.03 12.53 7.31
C ASN A 24 -5.09 11.59 6.54
N TRP A 25 -5.69 10.58 5.90
CA TRP A 25 -5.05 9.44 5.27
C TRP A 25 -5.44 9.31 3.80
N VAL A 26 -4.61 8.72 2.93
CA VAL A 26 -5.00 8.30 1.56
C VAL A 26 -4.44 6.91 1.28
N ALA A 27 -5.28 5.99 0.77
CA ALA A 27 -4.85 4.77 0.12
C ALA A 27 -5.49 4.65 -1.27
N PRO A 28 -4.71 4.60 -2.36
CA PRO A 28 -5.22 4.54 -3.73
C PRO A 28 -5.63 3.11 -4.20
N SER A 29 -5.73 2.11 -3.31
CA SER A 29 -6.50 0.88 -3.60
C SER A 29 -7.11 0.22 -2.37
N ALA A 30 -8.31 -0.35 -2.54
CA ALA A 30 -9.18 -0.96 -1.53
C ALA A 30 -8.73 -2.31 -0.94
N ALA A 31 -7.61 -2.88 -1.37
CA ALA A 31 -7.18 -4.20 -0.88
C ALA A 31 -6.67 -4.10 0.57
N GLU A 32 -7.62 -4.22 1.49
CA GLU A 32 -7.54 -4.88 2.80
C GLU A 32 -6.62 -4.29 3.87
N ALA A 33 -6.36 -2.98 3.83
CA ALA A 33 -6.09 -2.26 5.06
C ALA A 33 -7.43 -1.89 5.70
N GLU A 34 -7.94 -2.73 6.60
CA GLU A 34 -9.10 -2.36 7.39
C GLU A 34 -8.82 -1.02 8.11
N PRO A 35 -9.72 -0.02 8.00
CA PRO A 35 -9.62 1.23 8.76
C PRO A 35 -9.44 1.02 10.27
N ALA A 36 -9.76 -0.18 10.78
CA ALA A 36 -9.65 -0.57 12.17
C ALA A 36 -8.21 -0.52 12.72
N ALA A 37 -7.17 -0.69 11.90
CA ALA A 37 -5.79 -0.78 12.39
C ALA A 37 -5.23 0.58 12.90
N CYS A 38 -5.77 1.70 12.43
CA CYS A 38 -5.32 3.04 12.83
C CYS A 38 -6.21 3.71 13.91
N GLY A 39 -7.14 2.95 14.51
CA GLY A 39 -8.16 3.48 15.41
C GLY A 39 -9.40 3.97 14.66
N ALA A 40 -10.54 4.06 15.35
CA ALA A 40 -11.76 4.58 14.76
C ALA A 40 -11.53 6.05 14.36
N ALA A 41 -11.42 6.31 13.06
CA ALA A 41 -11.41 7.66 12.55
C ALA A 41 -12.73 8.36 12.91
N ASP A 42 -12.64 9.60 13.38
CA ASP A 42 -13.81 10.45 13.61
C ASP A 42 -14.54 10.76 12.30
N SER A 43 -13.84 10.64 11.16
CA SER A 43 -14.36 10.85 9.81
C SER A 43 -13.60 10.01 8.77
N ALA A 44 -14.34 9.47 7.81
CA ALA A 44 -13.80 8.77 6.66
C ALA A 44 -14.38 9.38 5.37
N SER A 45 -13.53 9.59 4.36
CA SER A 45 -13.97 9.97 3.01
C SER A 45 -13.42 8.96 2.00
N ALA A 46 -14.19 8.64 0.97
CA ALA A 46 -13.76 7.73 -0.07
C ALA A 46 -13.70 8.49 -1.41
N VAL A 47 -12.53 8.49 -2.04
CA VAL A 47 -12.31 9.15 -3.33
C VAL A 47 -11.86 8.10 -4.34
N GLN A 48 -12.73 7.76 -5.28
CA GLN A 48 -12.40 6.80 -6.33
C GLN A 48 -11.35 7.39 -7.29
N ALA A 49 -10.26 6.66 -7.50
CA ALA A 49 -9.24 7.02 -8.47
C ALA A 49 -8.60 5.77 -9.09
N ASP A 50 -8.39 5.81 -10.41
CA ASP A 50 -7.60 4.79 -11.09
C ASP A 50 -6.11 5.06 -10.87
N SER A 51 -5.42 4.13 -10.20
CA SER A 51 -3.98 4.24 -9.94
C SER A 51 -3.13 4.13 -11.21
N ALA A 52 -3.67 3.64 -12.33
CA ALA A 52 -2.99 3.67 -13.62
C ALA A 52 -2.91 5.08 -14.21
N ASP A 53 -3.81 5.98 -13.79
CA ASP A 53 -3.80 7.39 -14.17
C ASP A 53 -3.12 8.23 -13.08
N ALA A 54 -1.90 8.67 -13.36
CA ALA A 54 -1.12 9.50 -12.46
C ALA A 54 -1.82 10.82 -12.09
N ALA A 55 -2.62 11.40 -12.99
CA ALA A 55 -3.38 12.61 -12.70
C ALA A 55 -4.54 12.31 -11.74
N ALA A 56 -5.24 11.18 -11.92
CA ALA A 56 -6.29 10.74 -11.01
C ALA A 56 -5.72 10.42 -9.61
N ALA A 57 -4.58 9.73 -9.53
CA ALA A 57 -3.91 9.45 -8.26
C ALA A 57 -3.49 10.73 -7.50
N ALA A 58 -3.00 11.74 -8.22
CA ALA A 58 -2.69 13.04 -7.62
C ALA A 58 -3.96 13.79 -7.17
N ALA A 59 -4.99 13.83 -8.02
CA ALA A 59 -6.25 14.49 -7.71
C ALA A 59 -6.98 13.87 -6.50
N ALA A 60 -6.82 12.56 -6.27
CA ALA A 60 -7.35 11.89 -5.09
C ALA A 60 -6.75 12.44 -3.79
N VAL A 61 -5.44 12.74 -3.79
CA VAL A 61 -4.76 13.37 -2.66
C VAL A 61 -5.29 14.78 -2.44
N ASP A 62 -5.36 15.59 -3.51
CA ASP A 62 -5.84 16.97 -3.42
C ASP A 62 -7.29 17.04 -2.91
N THR A 63 -8.16 16.14 -3.39
CA THR A 63 -9.56 16.03 -2.95
C THR A 63 -9.63 15.66 -1.46
N THR A 64 -8.84 14.68 -1.03
CA THR A 64 -8.80 14.24 0.37
C THR A 64 -8.33 15.37 1.28
N VAL A 65 -7.29 16.11 0.88
CA VAL A 65 -6.80 17.28 1.62
C VAL A 65 -7.88 18.36 1.72
N ALA A 66 -8.60 18.63 0.63
CA ALA A 66 -9.67 19.62 0.62
C ALA A 66 -10.85 19.24 1.53
N GLU A 67 -11.23 17.96 1.54
CA GLU A 67 -12.37 17.47 2.33
C GLU A 67 -12.03 17.32 3.81
N LEU A 68 -10.82 16.88 4.14
CA LEU A 68 -10.40 16.58 5.51
C LEU A 68 -9.59 17.71 6.16
N GLY A 69 -9.18 18.74 5.40
CA GLY A 69 -8.48 19.92 5.88
C GLY A 69 -6.97 19.73 6.11
N GLY A 70 -6.35 18.69 5.56
CA GLY A 70 -4.92 18.39 5.73
C GLY A 70 -4.54 16.97 5.33
N LEU A 71 -3.28 16.57 5.54
CA LEU A 71 -2.78 15.21 5.35
C LEU A 71 -1.65 14.92 6.34
N ASP A 72 -1.75 13.81 7.08
CA ASP A 72 -0.72 13.38 8.03
C ASP A 72 0.01 12.12 7.53
N ILE A 73 -0.71 11.21 6.86
CA ILE A 73 -0.22 9.89 6.47
C ILE A 73 -0.64 9.61 5.03
N LEU A 74 0.29 9.19 4.18
CA LEU A 74 0.01 8.57 2.88
C LEU A 74 0.36 7.08 2.94
N VAL A 75 -0.56 6.20 2.54
CA VAL A 75 -0.24 4.79 2.30
C VAL A 75 -0.44 4.46 0.82
N ASN A 76 0.64 4.22 0.10
CA ASN A 76 0.56 3.74 -1.27
C ASN A 76 0.35 2.22 -1.29
N ASN A 77 -0.92 1.79 -1.29
CA ASN A 77 -1.30 0.37 -1.31
C ASN A 77 -1.49 -0.21 -2.73
N ALA A 78 -1.88 0.64 -3.69
CA ALA A 78 -2.21 0.19 -5.04
C ALA A 78 -1.09 -0.62 -5.68
N GLY A 79 -1.46 -1.82 -6.13
CA GLY A 79 -0.53 -2.71 -6.79
C GLY A 79 -1.25 -3.80 -7.56
N VAL A 80 -0.68 -4.17 -8.69
CA VAL A 80 -1.10 -5.32 -9.50
C VAL A 80 0.10 -6.22 -9.76
N ALA A 81 -0.18 -7.52 -9.84
CA ALA A 81 0.78 -8.51 -10.28
C ALA A 81 0.25 -9.18 -11.55
N SER A 82 1.15 -9.48 -12.47
CA SER A 82 0.91 -10.35 -13.61
C SER A 82 2.23 -11.02 -13.98
N GLY A 83 2.12 -12.22 -14.53
CA GLY A 83 3.27 -13.04 -14.86
C GLY A 83 3.23 -13.51 -16.30
N ALA A 84 4.35 -13.35 -17.00
CA ALA A 84 4.67 -14.00 -18.27
C ALA A 84 6.18 -14.15 -18.40
N LEU A 85 6.65 -15.07 -19.25
CA LEU A 85 8.06 -15.10 -19.62
C LEU A 85 8.41 -13.83 -20.41
N ILE A 86 9.69 -13.45 -20.42
CA ILE A 86 10.10 -12.14 -20.95
C ILE A 86 9.85 -12.02 -22.45
N GLU A 87 9.98 -13.12 -23.20
CA GLU A 87 9.69 -13.22 -24.63
C GLU A 87 8.22 -13.03 -24.98
N ASP A 88 7.31 -13.31 -24.03
CA ASP A 88 5.87 -13.28 -24.21
C ASP A 88 5.20 -12.11 -23.45
N PHE A 89 6.00 -11.29 -22.73
CA PHE A 89 5.47 -10.22 -21.91
C PHE A 89 5.01 -9.04 -22.78
N ALA A 90 3.70 -8.88 -22.91
CA ALA A 90 3.10 -7.79 -23.69
C ALA A 90 3.52 -6.42 -23.14
N LEU A 91 3.87 -5.50 -24.04
CA LEU A 91 4.30 -4.15 -23.66
C LEU A 91 3.18 -3.37 -22.96
N GLU A 92 1.93 -3.60 -23.36
CA GLU A 92 0.75 -3.00 -22.75
C GLU A 92 0.59 -3.45 -21.29
N GLU A 93 0.92 -4.71 -21.00
CA GLU A 93 0.87 -5.25 -19.64
C GLU A 93 2.05 -4.72 -18.80
N PHE A 94 3.22 -4.56 -19.41
CA PHE A 94 4.35 -3.88 -18.79
C PHE A 94 3.97 -2.45 -18.39
N ASP A 95 3.40 -1.69 -19.33
CA ASP A 95 2.95 -0.31 -19.10
C ASP A 95 1.90 -0.26 -18.00
N ARG A 96 0.94 -1.19 -17.99
CA ARG A 96 -0.09 -1.27 -16.93
C ARG A 96 0.54 -1.47 -15.55
N ILE A 97 1.46 -2.42 -15.40
CA ILE A 97 2.16 -2.68 -14.12
C ILE A 97 2.97 -1.45 -13.71
N VAL A 98 3.74 -0.86 -14.62
CA VAL A 98 4.59 0.30 -14.29
C VAL A 98 3.74 1.53 -13.95
N ASN A 99 2.66 1.77 -14.68
CA ASN A 99 1.77 2.90 -14.43
C ASN A 99 1.13 2.77 -13.03
N ILE A 100 0.61 1.60 -12.67
CA ILE A 100 -0.02 1.38 -11.35
C ILE A 100 1.02 1.34 -10.23
N ASN A 101 1.99 0.43 -10.31
CA ASN A 101 2.87 0.11 -9.19
C ASN A 101 3.96 1.16 -8.96
N VAL A 102 4.32 1.93 -9.98
CA VAL A 102 5.44 2.89 -9.92
C VAL A 102 4.95 4.32 -10.12
N ARG A 103 4.31 4.62 -11.24
CA ARG A 103 3.89 6.00 -11.54
C ARG A 103 2.79 6.49 -10.60
N GLY A 104 1.82 5.65 -10.26
CA GLY A 104 0.79 5.95 -9.27
C GLY A 104 1.39 6.32 -7.91
N VAL A 105 2.32 5.49 -7.41
CA VAL A 105 3.06 5.73 -6.15
C VAL A 105 3.82 7.06 -6.19
N PHE A 106 4.53 7.34 -7.28
CA PHE A 106 5.25 8.60 -7.48
C PHE A 106 4.29 9.79 -7.49
N ALA A 107 3.19 9.71 -8.25
CA ALA A 107 2.24 10.80 -8.41
C ALA A 107 1.53 11.15 -7.10
N ALA A 108 1.01 10.14 -6.39
CA ALA A 108 0.39 10.32 -5.09
C ALA A 108 1.38 10.88 -4.06
N SER A 109 2.62 10.36 -4.02
CA SER A 109 3.66 10.88 -3.12
C SER A 109 3.99 12.34 -3.43
N LYS A 110 4.16 12.69 -4.71
CA LYS A 110 4.45 14.05 -5.15
C LYS A 110 3.33 15.02 -4.75
N ALA A 111 2.06 14.61 -4.90
CA ALA A 111 0.90 15.42 -4.51
C ALA A 111 0.78 15.55 -2.99
N ALA A 112 1.10 14.50 -2.22
CA ALA A 112 1.01 14.50 -0.77
C ALA A 112 2.08 15.35 -0.08
N VAL A 113 3.31 15.36 -0.61
CA VAL A 113 4.47 15.97 0.03
C VAL A 113 4.28 17.44 0.44
N PRO A 114 3.64 18.32 -0.35
CA PRO A 114 3.32 19.69 0.08
C PRO A 114 2.41 19.80 1.31
N HIS A 115 1.58 18.78 1.57
CA HIS A 115 0.60 18.77 2.66
C HIS A 115 1.11 18.10 3.94
N LEU A 116 2.20 17.33 3.85
CA LEU A 116 2.81 16.65 4.99
C LEU A 116 3.66 17.62 5.84
N GLY A 117 3.31 17.72 7.12
CA GLY A 117 4.05 18.46 8.13
C GLY A 117 5.10 17.63 8.87
N LYS A 118 5.70 18.24 9.92
CA LYS A 118 6.57 17.52 10.86
C LYS A 118 5.77 16.39 11.52
N GLY A 119 6.31 15.18 11.49
CA GLY A 119 5.59 13.99 11.95
C GLY A 119 4.77 13.30 10.85
N GLY A 120 4.80 13.79 9.61
CA GLY A 120 4.16 13.12 8.48
C GLY A 120 4.75 11.74 8.18
N ARG A 121 3.96 10.90 7.51
CA ARG A 121 4.31 9.51 7.17
C ARG A 121 3.99 9.21 5.71
N ILE A 122 4.91 8.53 5.03
CA ILE A 122 4.64 7.87 3.75
C ILE A 122 4.99 6.40 3.91
N ILE A 123 4.04 5.52 3.63
CA ILE A 123 4.22 4.08 3.72
C ILE A 123 3.86 3.48 2.37
N ASN A 124 4.82 2.83 1.72
CA ASN A 124 4.61 2.16 0.45
C ASN A 124 4.43 0.67 0.69
N ILE A 125 3.45 0.05 0.02
CA ILE A 125 3.29 -1.40 0.04
C ILE A 125 4.09 -1.99 -1.14
N GLY A 126 5.26 -2.51 -0.78
CA GLY A 126 6.18 -3.23 -1.65
C GLY A 126 5.76 -4.68 -1.85
N SER A 127 6.77 -5.56 -1.95
CA SER A 127 6.63 -7.02 -1.99
C SER A 127 8.00 -7.64 -1.78
N VAL A 128 8.06 -8.81 -1.12
CA VAL A 128 9.30 -9.59 -1.04
C VAL A 128 9.85 -9.99 -2.41
N ASN A 129 9.04 -9.96 -3.46
CA ASN A 129 9.50 -10.17 -4.84
C ASN A 129 10.45 -9.08 -5.35
N ALA A 130 10.58 -7.94 -4.64
CA ALA A 130 11.65 -6.97 -4.88
C ALA A 130 13.04 -7.54 -4.55
N ASP A 131 13.12 -8.49 -3.62
CA ASP A 131 14.37 -9.03 -3.08
C ASP A 131 14.61 -10.49 -3.51
N ARG A 132 13.56 -11.32 -3.58
CA ARG A 132 13.65 -12.74 -3.98
C ARG A 132 12.47 -13.10 -4.87
N VAL A 133 12.77 -13.60 -6.07
CA VAL A 133 11.75 -14.12 -6.99
C VAL A 133 11.75 -15.65 -6.89
N PRO A 134 10.69 -16.29 -6.36
CA PRO A 134 10.68 -17.72 -6.09
C PRO A 134 10.47 -18.60 -7.34
N VAL A 135 9.77 -18.07 -8.33
CA VAL A 135 9.35 -18.81 -9.54
C VAL A 135 9.50 -17.93 -10.79
N PRO A 136 9.67 -18.51 -11.99
CA PRO A 136 9.72 -17.75 -13.25
C PRO A 136 8.48 -16.88 -13.49
N ALA A 137 8.57 -16.03 -14.52
CA ALA A 137 7.49 -15.17 -15.02
C ALA A 137 7.16 -13.90 -14.21
N PHE A 138 7.78 -13.67 -13.04
CA PHE A 138 7.52 -12.48 -12.20
C PHE A 138 8.55 -11.35 -12.35
N SER A 139 9.37 -11.34 -13.40
CA SER A 139 10.46 -10.37 -13.57
C SER A 139 9.99 -8.92 -13.61
N VAL A 140 8.90 -8.62 -14.34
CA VAL A 140 8.34 -7.26 -14.44
C VAL A 140 7.69 -6.82 -13.12
N TYR A 141 6.99 -7.72 -12.44
CA TYR A 141 6.44 -7.42 -11.12
C TYR A 141 7.56 -7.12 -10.11
N ALA A 142 8.60 -7.94 -10.06
CA ALA A 142 9.79 -7.74 -9.23
C ALA A 142 10.47 -6.40 -9.53
N LEU A 143 10.65 -6.05 -10.81
CA LEU A 143 11.16 -4.75 -11.25
C LEU A 143 10.34 -3.60 -10.64
N SER A 144 9.01 -3.66 -10.75
CA SER A 144 8.13 -2.61 -10.25
C SER A 144 8.24 -2.42 -8.73
N LYS A 145 8.35 -3.52 -7.97
CA LYS A 145 8.46 -3.47 -6.51
C LYS A 145 9.86 -3.07 -6.04
N ALA A 146 10.91 -3.46 -6.76
CA ALA A 146 12.26 -2.97 -6.54
C ALA A 146 12.37 -1.45 -6.80
N ALA A 147 11.67 -0.92 -7.81
CA ALA A 147 11.59 0.52 -8.05
C ALA A 147 10.97 1.27 -6.87
N VAL A 148 9.88 0.74 -6.28
CA VAL A 148 9.24 1.31 -5.08
C VAL A 148 10.19 1.28 -3.87
N ALA A 149 10.92 0.19 -3.65
CA ALA A 149 11.91 0.09 -2.58
C ALA A 149 13.07 1.11 -2.76
N GLY A 150 13.55 1.29 -4.00
CA GLY A 150 14.53 2.31 -4.35
C GLY A 150 14.02 3.74 -4.12
N PHE A 151 12.80 4.03 -4.60
CA PHE A 151 12.14 5.32 -4.43
C PHE A 151 11.97 5.68 -2.95
N THR A 152 11.54 4.71 -2.12
CA THR A 152 11.39 4.87 -0.66
C THR A 152 12.67 5.35 -0.01
N ARG A 153 13.81 4.72 -0.31
CA ARG A 153 15.13 5.09 0.27
C ARG A 153 15.56 6.50 -0.14
N GLY A 154 15.36 6.86 -1.41
CA GLY A 154 15.68 8.20 -1.91
C GLY A 154 14.82 9.27 -1.23
N LEU A 155 13.50 9.07 -1.23
CA LEU A 155 12.54 10.01 -0.67
C LEU A 155 12.71 10.18 0.85
N ALA A 156 13.08 9.11 1.57
CA ALA A 156 13.43 9.20 2.99
C ALA A 156 14.59 10.16 3.28
N ARG A 157 15.61 10.21 2.41
CA ARG A 157 16.72 11.17 2.55
C ARG A 157 16.29 12.59 2.24
N GLU A 158 15.43 12.75 1.24
CA GLU A 158 14.91 14.05 0.83
C GLU A 158 14.01 14.68 1.90
N LEU A 159 13.11 13.90 2.50
CA LEU A 159 12.09 14.41 3.42
C LEU A 159 12.47 14.33 4.90
N GLY A 160 13.54 13.61 5.23
CA GLY A 160 14.05 13.48 6.61
C GLY A 160 14.27 14.81 7.34
N PRO A 161 14.89 15.84 6.72
CA PRO A 161 15.05 17.16 7.35
C PRO A 161 13.74 17.85 7.74
N ARG A 162 12.61 17.47 7.11
CA ARG A 162 11.26 17.98 7.44
C ARG A 162 10.59 17.19 8.58
N GLY A 163 11.24 16.13 9.09
CA GLY A 163 10.67 15.24 10.10
C GLY A 163 9.58 14.32 9.55
N ILE A 164 9.62 14.01 8.26
CA ILE A 164 8.72 13.06 7.59
C ILE A 164 9.45 11.73 7.42
N THR A 165 8.81 10.62 7.77
CA THR A 165 9.36 9.28 7.52
C THR A 165 8.76 8.66 6.27
N VAL A 166 9.58 7.88 5.55
CA VAL A 166 9.17 7.16 4.33
C VAL A 166 9.64 5.72 4.45
N ASN A 167 8.73 4.76 4.48
CA ASN A 167 9.05 3.34 4.67
C ASN A 167 8.34 2.46 3.65
N ASN A 168 8.90 1.27 3.40
CA ASN A 168 8.34 0.26 2.50
C ASN A 168 7.97 -0.97 3.33
N VAL A 169 6.71 -1.37 3.34
CA VAL A 169 6.29 -2.67 3.92
C VAL A 169 6.27 -3.69 2.79
N GLN A 170 6.93 -4.84 2.97
CA GLN A 170 7.04 -5.88 1.96
C GLN A 170 6.32 -7.14 2.42
N PRO A 171 5.06 -7.32 1.99
CA PRO A 171 4.36 -8.56 2.23
C PRO A 171 5.01 -9.73 1.49
N GLY A 172 5.03 -10.88 2.15
CA GLY A 172 5.17 -12.20 1.51
C GLY A 172 3.83 -12.70 0.93
N PRO A 173 3.67 -14.02 0.81
CA PRO A 173 2.37 -14.63 0.54
C PRO A 173 1.33 -14.28 1.64
N ILE A 174 0.40 -13.38 1.30
CA ILE A 174 -0.76 -13.01 2.12
C ILE A 174 -2.02 -13.54 1.45
N ALA A 175 -2.92 -14.11 2.25
CA ALA A 175 -4.23 -14.58 1.81
C ALA A 175 -5.11 -13.36 1.44
N THR A 176 -5.28 -13.14 0.14
CA THR A 176 -6.09 -12.07 -0.45
C THR A 176 -6.84 -12.64 -1.66
N ASP A 177 -7.82 -11.92 -2.20
CA ASP A 177 -8.49 -12.33 -3.44
C ASP A 177 -7.51 -12.51 -4.63
N MET A 178 -6.44 -11.72 -4.67
CA MET A 178 -5.39 -11.82 -5.71
C MET A 178 -4.44 -13.01 -5.50
N ASN A 179 -4.30 -13.46 -4.26
CA ASN A 179 -3.38 -14.54 -3.87
C ASN A 179 -4.05 -15.42 -2.78
N PRO A 180 -5.08 -16.20 -3.15
CA PRO A 180 -5.79 -17.03 -2.18
C PRO A 180 -4.86 -18.10 -1.61
N ALA A 181 -5.05 -18.44 -0.33
CA ALA A 181 -4.21 -19.39 0.39
C ALA A 181 -4.34 -20.84 -0.11
N ASP A 182 -5.37 -21.12 -0.91
CA ASP A 182 -5.64 -22.37 -1.63
C ASP A 182 -5.51 -22.20 -3.16
N GLY A 183 -4.88 -21.11 -3.60
CA GLY A 183 -4.65 -20.80 -5.00
C GLY A 183 -3.62 -21.70 -5.68
N PRO A 184 -3.45 -21.58 -7.00
CA PRO A 184 -2.58 -22.46 -7.80
C PRO A 184 -1.09 -22.42 -7.41
N LEU A 185 -0.64 -21.36 -6.72
CA LEU A 185 0.73 -21.23 -6.24
C LEU A 185 0.90 -21.66 -4.77
N ALA A 186 -0.18 -21.95 -4.05
CA ALA A 186 -0.14 -22.22 -2.60
C ALA A 186 0.78 -23.39 -2.24
N ASP A 187 0.70 -24.49 -2.98
CA ASP A 187 1.54 -25.68 -2.77
C ASP A 187 3.02 -25.41 -3.03
N GLN A 188 3.35 -24.42 -3.87
CA GLN A 188 4.72 -24.02 -4.16
C GLN A 188 5.26 -23.00 -3.16
N MET A 189 4.41 -22.09 -2.69
CA MET A 189 4.81 -20.98 -1.81
C MET A 189 4.82 -21.38 -0.33
N THR A 190 3.85 -22.18 0.12
CA THR A 190 3.73 -22.57 1.54
C THR A 190 5.00 -23.25 2.08
N PRO A 191 5.67 -24.17 1.35
CA PRO A 191 6.92 -24.77 1.81
C PRO A 191 8.08 -23.78 1.96
N LEU A 192 8.00 -22.58 1.35
CA LEU A 192 8.99 -21.52 1.48
C LEU A 192 8.76 -20.65 2.73
N LEU A 193 7.62 -20.80 3.41
CA LEU A 193 7.28 -20.04 4.62
C LEU A 193 7.78 -20.77 5.86
N ALA A 194 8.58 -20.10 6.67
CA ALA A 194 9.06 -20.64 7.94
C ALA A 194 7.89 -20.92 8.92
N VAL A 195 6.82 -20.12 8.84
CA VAL A 195 5.61 -20.30 9.66
C VAL A 195 4.63 -21.34 9.09
N GLY A 196 4.84 -21.81 7.85
CA GLY A 196 4.06 -22.89 7.24
C GLY A 196 2.63 -22.54 6.83
N HIS A 197 2.26 -21.26 6.83
CA HIS A 197 0.96 -20.78 6.38
C HIS A 197 1.06 -19.37 5.80
N TYR A 198 0.13 -19.01 4.92
CA TYR A 198 0.01 -17.65 4.40
C TYR A 198 -0.34 -16.67 5.53
N GLY A 199 0.15 -15.44 5.43
CA GLY A 199 -0.25 -14.37 6.34
C GLY A 199 -1.68 -13.88 6.07
N HIS A 200 -2.21 -13.10 7.00
CA HIS A 200 -3.48 -12.40 6.88
C HIS A 200 -3.25 -10.92 6.56
N THR A 201 -4.24 -10.27 5.98
CA THR A 201 -4.22 -8.83 5.68
C THR A 201 -4.01 -7.98 6.93
N SER A 202 -4.53 -8.45 8.07
CA SER A 202 -4.30 -7.88 9.40
C SER A 202 -2.82 -7.82 9.80
N ASP A 203 -1.98 -8.74 9.32
CA ASP A 203 -0.55 -8.74 9.64
C ASP A 203 0.15 -7.55 8.97
N VAL A 204 -0.18 -7.29 7.70
CA VAL A 204 0.31 -6.14 6.95
C VAL A 204 -0.26 -4.84 7.52
N ALA A 205 -1.57 -4.80 7.80
CA ALA A 205 -2.23 -3.63 8.37
C ALA A 205 -1.64 -3.24 9.73
N SER A 206 -1.30 -4.22 10.58
CA SER A 206 -0.64 -3.97 11.87
C SER A 206 0.75 -3.35 11.71
N ALA A 207 1.54 -3.81 10.73
CA ALA A 207 2.85 -3.23 10.42
C ALA A 207 2.72 -1.78 9.88
N VAL A 208 1.73 -1.53 9.03
CA VAL A 208 1.43 -0.18 8.53
C VAL A 208 1.02 0.74 9.68
N ALA A 209 0.12 0.30 10.56
CA ALA A 209 -0.31 1.06 11.72
C ALA A 209 0.86 1.40 12.66
N PHE A 210 1.75 0.45 12.90
CA PHE A 210 2.98 0.69 13.67
C PHE A 210 3.85 1.76 13.02
N LEU A 211 4.13 1.66 11.71
CA LEU A 211 4.95 2.66 11.00
C LEU A 211 4.28 4.03 10.90
N ALA A 212 2.95 4.08 10.91
CA ALA A 212 2.18 5.31 10.94
C ALA A 212 2.22 5.99 12.32
N SER A 213 2.47 5.22 13.39
CA SER A 213 2.43 5.73 14.76
C SER A 213 3.58 6.71 15.09
N PRO A 214 3.46 7.47 16.20
CA PRO A 214 4.56 8.25 16.75
C PRO A 214 5.77 7.40 17.17
N ASP A 215 5.55 6.16 17.60
CA ASP A 215 6.60 5.26 18.12
C ASP A 215 7.60 4.85 17.04
N ALA A 216 7.17 4.84 15.77
CA ALA A 216 8.04 4.59 14.62
C ALA A 216 8.73 5.86 14.08
N GLY A 217 8.71 6.99 14.81
CA GLY A 217 9.23 8.28 14.35
C GLY A 217 10.74 8.31 14.03
N TYR A 218 11.50 7.30 14.46
CA TYR A 218 12.93 7.15 14.14
C TYR A 218 13.21 6.13 13.01
N ILE A 219 12.17 5.47 12.50
CA ILE A 219 12.28 4.46 11.44
C ILE A 219 11.97 5.14 10.11
N THR A 220 12.97 5.24 9.23
CA THR A 220 12.80 5.81 7.88
C THR A 220 13.77 5.18 6.87
N GLY A 221 13.29 4.95 5.65
CA GLY A 221 14.04 4.39 4.53
C GLY A 221 14.21 2.87 4.58
N ILE A 222 13.50 2.17 5.46
CA ILE A 222 13.61 0.71 5.56
C ILE A 222 12.65 -0.01 4.61
N ALA A 223 12.97 -1.27 4.33
CA ALA A 223 12.02 -2.26 3.86
C ALA A 223 11.70 -3.22 5.02
N LEU A 224 10.47 -3.17 5.53
CA LEU A 224 9.98 -4.02 6.61
C LEU A 224 9.27 -5.23 6.02
N ASN A 225 9.86 -6.42 6.15
CA ASN A 225 9.27 -7.65 5.63
C ASN A 225 8.20 -8.18 6.59
N VAL A 226 7.02 -8.49 6.04
CA VAL A 226 5.90 -9.14 6.72
C VAL A 226 5.56 -10.38 5.91
N ASP A 227 6.38 -11.42 6.06
CA ASP A 227 6.50 -12.46 5.04
C ASP A 227 6.49 -13.90 5.57
N GLY A 228 6.25 -14.10 6.87
CA GLY A 228 6.25 -15.45 7.45
C GLY A 228 7.59 -16.19 7.31
N GLY A 229 8.69 -15.46 7.11
CA GLY A 229 10.02 -16.03 6.86
C GLY A 229 10.23 -16.49 5.41
N PHE A 230 9.49 -15.94 4.45
CA PHE A 230 9.64 -16.29 3.03
C PHE A 230 11.05 -16.02 2.46
N LEU A 231 11.73 -14.98 2.96
CA LEU A 231 13.04 -14.56 2.44
C LEU A 231 14.25 -15.32 2.99
N ILE A 232 14.07 -16.21 3.97
CA ILE A 232 15.18 -16.99 4.56
C ILE A 232 15.42 -18.34 3.88
#